data_AF-A0A1M7R0A6-F1
#
_entry.id   AF-A0A1M7R0A6-F1
#
_cell.length_a   1.000
_cell.length_b   1.000
_cell.length_c   1.000
_cell.angle_alpha   90.00
_cell.angle_beta   90.00
_cell.angle_gamma   90.00
#
_symmetry.space_group_name_H-M   'P 1'
#
loop_
_entity.id
_entity.type
_entity.pdbx_description
1 polymer ?
#
loop_
_entity_poly.entity_id
_entity_poly.type
_entity_poly.pdbx_seq_one_letter_code
_entity_poly.pdbx_strand_id
1 'polypeptide(L)'
;MPHGPDQTEENRPARPPSRYGRTVGAMRAIVWRRRDVARMNRRLKADGALSSIDGSLARLGTNQRVSSAFRVAYRRWLWAEPKVRALKVLYWVFFVSTLRRTLFTDPEEYFKPHADPSLVGFYRDSWKQFHGLPTGLAGIYIGLLFPFAILISLIGVAQIAAPVAGPFAPLGYAYVLRKNPRAAVSALAMHQRYRPLAIFAASIESCARAATASTERRPARLLAMSTRLDEVARAVRRAHRTRGAVPFRSHRRRILKRHAGLVVAALRAAEGKIDSAPESALPNLAELVLRISENYIGGRIGQLLDDADLQGLEPVADREPLRIIAAACICGGTAVGISFTALPDEAKTYLIGVGGVIGLTIIYGRNARRAFDILATLRGN
;
A
#
# COMPACT_ATOMS: atom_id res chain seq x y z
N MET A 1 21.92 62.55 42.80
CA MET A 1 23.21 62.05 42.26
C MET A 1 22.94 60.78 41.48
N PRO A 2 23.07 60.78 40.13
CA PRO A 2 22.92 59.58 39.33
C PRO A 2 24.29 58.91 39.13
N HIS A 3 24.40 57.62 39.48
CA HIS A 3 25.55 56.77 39.16
C HIS A 3 25.57 56.52 37.64
N GLY A 4 26.63 57.01 36.98
CA GLY A 4 26.88 56.74 35.56
C GLY A 4 27.21 55.26 35.33
N PRO A 5 26.79 54.67 34.19
CA PRO A 5 27.13 53.30 33.84
C PRO A 5 28.63 53.17 33.57
N ASP A 6 29.23 52.19 34.24
CA ASP A 6 30.64 51.82 34.20
C ASP A 6 31.03 51.40 32.76
N GLN A 7 31.81 52.25 32.07
CA GLN A 7 32.25 52.06 30.67
C GLN A 7 33.44 51.10 30.53
N THR A 8 33.74 50.27 31.53
CA THR A 8 34.95 49.44 31.55
C THR A 8 34.84 48.08 30.84
N GLU A 9 33.70 47.72 30.24
CA GLU A 9 33.53 46.41 29.59
C GLU A 9 33.72 46.36 28.06
N GLU A 10 34.02 47.48 27.40
CA GLU A 10 34.03 47.58 25.93
C GLU A 10 35.35 47.14 25.24
N ASN A 11 36.35 46.64 25.98
CA ASN A 11 37.65 46.32 25.38
C ASN A 11 38.23 44.94 25.76
N ARG A 12 37.37 43.90 25.85
CA ARG A 12 37.86 42.52 25.91
C ARG A 12 38.16 42.02 24.48
N PRO A 13 39.41 41.64 24.14
CA PRO A 13 39.73 41.08 22.84
C PRO A 13 38.91 39.80 22.61
N ALA A 14 38.20 39.75 21.49
CA ALA A 14 37.35 38.63 21.12
C ALA A 14 38.15 37.32 21.20
N ARG A 15 37.80 36.45 22.16
CA ARG A 15 38.46 35.14 22.30
C ARG A 15 38.36 34.40 20.97
N PRO A 16 39.49 33.95 20.38
CA PRO A 16 39.46 33.23 19.12
C PRO A 16 38.55 32.00 19.29
N PRO A 17 37.67 31.70 18.31
CA PRO A 17 36.73 30.61 18.43
C PRO A 17 37.51 29.32 18.67
N SER A 18 37.17 28.63 19.76
CA SER A 18 37.82 27.38 20.16
C SER A 18 37.83 26.41 18.98
N ARG A 19 38.90 25.62 18.83
CA ARG A 19 39.07 24.66 17.72
C ARG A 19 37.87 23.71 17.60
N TYR A 20 37.19 23.43 18.72
CA TYR A 20 35.93 22.69 18.80
C TYR A 20 34.72 23.41 18.17
N GLY A 21 34.64 24.74 18.23
CA GLY A 21 33.57 25.51 17.58
C GLY A 21 33.62 25.41 16.05
N ARG A 22 34.82 25.34 15.46
CA ARG A 22 35.01 25.23 14.00
C ARG A 22 34.51 23.89 13.45
N THR A 23 34.78 22.78 14.13
CA THR A 23 34.35 21.44 13.66
C THR A 23 32.84 21.24 13.78
N VAL A 24 32.23 21.68 14.89
CA VAL A 24 30.77 21.61 15.08
C VAL A 24 30.04 22.51 14.08
N GLY A 25 30.57 23.70 13.77
CA GLY A 25 30.04 24.60 12.75
C GLY A 25 30.04 23.98 11.35
N ALA A 26 31.16 23.40 10.93
CA ALA A 26 31.29 22.73 9.63
C ALA A 26 30.31 21.54 9.50
N MET A 27 30.19 20.72 10.54
CA MET A 27 29.28 19.56 10.53
C MET A 27 27.81 19.98 10.46
N ARG A 28 27.43 21.06 11.18
CA ARG A 28 26.08 21.66 11.07
C ARG A 28 25.82 22.18 9.66
N ALA A 29 26.76 22.90 9.05
CA ALA A 29 26.61 23.42 7.69
C ALA A 29 26.39 22.30 6.66
N ILE A 30 27.12 21.18 6.76
CA ILE A 30 26.95 20.02 5.90
C ILE A 30 25.56 19.38 6.08
N VAL A 31 25.10 19.23 7.33
CA VAL A 31 23.77 18.67 7.62
C VAL A 31 22.65 19.58 7.11
N TRP A 32 22.79 20.90 7.25
CA TRP A 32 21.85 21.88 6.71
C TRP A 32 21.80 21.81 5.17
N ARG A 33 22.96 21.86 4.49
CA ARG A 33 23.02 21.73 3.03
C ARG A 33 22.37 20.44 2.53
N ARG A 34 22.62 19.30 3.19
CA ARG A 34 21.96 18.01 2.84
C ARG A 34 20.44 18.05 3.01
N ARG A 35 19.94 18.70 4.07
CA ARG A 35 18.49 18.85 4.32
C ARG A 35 17.83 19.71 3.25
N ASP A 36 18.48 20.79 2.82
CA ASP A 36 17.93 21.69 1.81
C ASP A 36 17.93 21.04 0.42
N VAL A 37 18.99 20.33 0.04
CA VAL A 37 19.01 19.53 -1.20
C VAL A 37 17.88 18.48 -1.19
N ALA A 38 17.68 17.77 -0.08
CA ALA A 38 16.60 16.78 0.02
C ALA A 38 15.20 17.40 0.01
N ARG A 39 15.03 18.66 0.45
CA ARG A 39 13.76 19.41 0.32
C ARG A 39 13.55 19.87 -1.12
N MET A 40 14.59 20.37 -1.78
CA MET A 40 14.57 20.83 -3.16
C MET A 40 14.23 19.68 -4.12
N ASN A 41 14.92 18.55 -4.02
CA ASN A 41 14.63 17.36 -4.85
C ASN A 41 13.18 16.87 -4.68
N ARG A 42 12.61 17.00 -3.48
CA ARG A 42 11.21 16.66 -3.22
C ARG A 42 10.23 17.65 -3.83
N ARG A 43 10.56 18.95 -3.84
CA ARG A 43 9.75 19.97 -4.53
C ARG A 43 9.79 19.73 -6.03
N LEU A 44 10.97 19.54 -6.62
CA LEU A 44 11.14 19.21 -8.04
C LEU A 44 10.36 17.96 -8.44
N LYS A 45 10.43 16.89 -7.64
CA LYS A 45 9.65 15.67 -7.89
C LYS A 45 8.14 15.92 -7.82
N ALA A 46 7.68 16.71 -6.85
CA ALA A 46 6.27 17.03 -6.71
C ALA A 46 5.77 17.91 -7.86
N ASP A 47 6.57 18.89 -8.27
CA ASP A 47 6.23 19.82 -9.33
C ASP A 47 6.24 19.14 -10.70
N GLY A 48 7.18 18.22 -10.93
CA GLY A 48 7.17 17.35 -12.12
C GLY A 48 5.97 16.40 -12.17
N ALA A 49 5.53 15.87 -11.04
CA ALA A 49 4.31 15.07 -10.99
C ALA A 49 3.05 15.92 -11.24
N LEU A 50 2.97 17.12 -10.65
CA LEU A 50 1.85 18.05 -10.87
C LEU A 50 1.79 18.56 -12.32
N SER A 51 2.93 18.87 -12.93
CA SER A 51 2.99 19.25 -14.34
C SER A 51 2.62 18.09 -15.27
N SER A 52 2.94 16.84 -14.90
CA SER A 52 2.47 15.65 -15.62
C SER A 52 0.95 15.51 -15.57
N ILE A 53 0.31 15.86 -14.45
CA ILE A 53 -1.16 15.84 -14.33
C ILE A 53 -1.76 16.96 -15.18
N ASP A 54 -1.27 18.20 -15.07
CA ASP A 54 -1.74 19.32 -15.91
C ASP A 54 -1.55 19.00 -17.41
N GLY A 55 -0.41 18.40 -17.78
CA GLY A 55 -0.16 17.94 -19.14
C GLY A 55 -1.08 16.80 -19.59
N SER A 56 -1.47 15.91 -18.66
CA SER A 56 -2.44 14.85 -18.94
C SER A 56 -3.84 15.41 -19.18
N LEU A 57 -4.26 16.40 -18.40
CA LEU A 57 -5.52 17.13 -18.57
C LEU A 57 -5.54 17.92 -19.89
N ALA A 58 -4.43 18.59 -20.23
CA ALA A 58 -4.29 19.30 -21.50
C ALA A 58 -4.36 18.35 -22.71
N ARG A 59 -3.73 17.17 -22.65
CA ARG A 59 -3.81 16.14 -23.71
C ARG A 59 -5.22 15.59 -23.90
N LEU A 60 -6.03 15.58 -22.85
CA LEU A 60 -7.44 15.21 -22.92
C LEU A 60 -8.33 16.34 -23.46
N GLY A 61 -7.77 17.50 -23.81
CA GLY A 61 -8.54 18.66 -24.27
C GLY A 61 -9.34 19.34 -23.16
N THR A 62 -9.06 19.04 -21.89
CA THR A 62 -9.76 19.68 -20.77
C THR A 62 -9.09 21.02 -20.45
N ASN A 63 -9.90 22.07 -20.28
CA ASN A 63 -9.41 23.40 -19.90
C ASN A 63 -9.15 23.53 -18.39
N GLN A 64 -9.46 22.51 -17.60
CA GLN A 64 -9.28 22.52 -16.16
C GLN A 64 -7.81 22.35 -15.78
N ARG A 65 -7.37 23.14 -14.81
CA ARG A 65 -6.04 23.04 -14.19
C ARG A 65 -6.17 22.56 -12.77
N VAL A 66 -5.16 21.86 -12.28
CA VAL A 66 -5.12 21.40 -10.90
C VAL A 66 -5.09 22.61 -9.95
N SER A 67 -6.08 22.73 -9.07
CA SER A 67 -6.17 23.81 -8.08
C SER A 67 -4.95 23.90 -7.15
N SER A 68 -4.70 25.11 -6.64
CA SER A 68 -3.60 25.37 -5.69
C SER A 68 -3.72 24.51 -4.42
N ALA A 69 -4.94 24.28 -3.94
CA ALA A 69 -5.22 23.40 -2.80
C ALA A 69 -4.78 21.95 -3.07
N PHE A 70 -5.05 21.42 -4.26
CA PHE A 70 -4.57 20.10 -4.67
C PHE A 70 -3.05 20.05 -4.72
N ARG A 71 -2.39 21.05 -5.34
CA ARG A 71 -0.91 21.11 -5.40
C ARG A 71 -0.28 21.05 -4.02
N VAL A 72 -0.81 21.83 -3.07
CA VAL A 72 -0.33 21.85 -1.67
C VAL A 72 -0.55 20.50 -0.98
N ALA A 73 -1.75 19.92 -1.13
CA ALA A 73 -2.09 18.64 -0.51
C ALA A 73 -1.25 17.48 -1.09
N TYR A 74 -1.02 17.48 -2.40
CA TYR A 74 -0.18 16.49 -3.09
C TYR A 74 1.29 16.59 -2.67
N ARG A 75 1.84 17.81 -2.56
CA ARG A 75 3.20 18.04 -2.02
C ARG A 75 3.32 17.52 -0.59
N ARG A 76 2.31 17.73 0.26
CA ARG A 76 2.28 17.21 1.64
C ARG A 76 2.29 15.68 1.68
N TRP A 77 1.58 15.02 0.76
CA TRP A 77 1.60 13.56 0.63
C TRP A 77 3.00 13.04 0.29
N LEU A 78 3.63 13.60 -0.74
CA LEU A 78 4.99 13.22 -1.16
C LEU A 78 6.03 13.46 -0.06
N TRP A 79 5.84 14.47 0.79
CA TRP A 79 6.73 14.70 1.93
C TRP A 79 6.59 13.65 3.03
N ALA A 80 5.40 13.06 3.19
CA ALA A 80 5.13 12.02 4.17
C ALA A 80 5.58 10.63 3.70
N GLU A 81 5.56 10.37 2.39
CA GLU A 81 5.87 9.07 1.79
C GLU A 81 7.20 8.44 2.25
N PRO A 82 8.37 9.11 2.20
CA PRO A 82 9.63 8.47 2.59
C PRO A 82 9.67 8.09 4.07
N LYS A 83 9.02 8.88 4.94
CA LYS A 83 8.91 8.55 6.36
C LYS A 83 8.06 7.30 6.58
N VAL A 84 6.97 7.17 5.83
CA VAL A 84 6.09 5.99 5.91
C VAL A 84 6.75 4.76 5.30
N ARG A 85 7.50 4.89 4.20
CA ARG A 85 8.29 3.79 3.65
C ARG A 85 9.33 3.31 4.66
N ALA A 86 10.07 4.22 5.28
CA ALA A 86 11.01 3.87 6.35
C ALA A 86 10.31 3.17 7.53
N LEU A 87 9.16 3.69 7.99
CA LEU A 87 8.38 3.06 9.06
C LEU A 87 7.89 1.65 8.68
N LYS A 88 7.44 1.45 7.45
CA LYS A 88 6.98 0.15 6.94
C LYS A 88 8.12 -0.86 6.86
N VAL A 89 9.28 -0.46 6.33
CA VAL A 89 10.48 -1.32 6.29
C VAL A 89 10.85 -1.72 7.71
N LEU A 90 10.87 -0.76 8.62
CA LEU A 90 11.26 -0.98 10.00
C LEU A 90 10.27 -1.87 10.77
N TYR A 91 8.97 -1.70 10.52
CA TYR A 91 7.93 -2.62 11.00
C TYR A 91 8.09 -4.02 10.43
N TRP A 92 8.40 -4.16 9.13
CA TRP A 92 8.63 -5.46 8.49
C TRP A 92 9.84 -6.18 9.09
N VAL A 93 10.96 -5.48 9.27
CA VAL A 93 12.15 -6.07 9.90
C VAL A 93 11.84 -6.49 11.33
N PHE A 94 11.09 -5.68 12.09
CA PHE A 94 10.62 -6.05 13.42
C PHE A 94 9.74 -7.30 13.39
N PHE A 95 8.68 -7.31 12.57
CA PHE A 95 7.74 -8.42 12.44
C PHE A 95 8.45 -9.72 12.07
N VAL A 96 9.35 -9.71 11.09
CA VAL A 96 10.15 -10.89 10.70
C VAL A 96 11.06 -11.33 11.84
N SER A 97 11.69 -10.40 12.56
CA SER A 97 12.55 -10.73 13.70
C SER A 97 11.78 -11.35 14.87
N THR A 98 10.57 -10.85 15.16
CA THR A 98 9.70 -11.37 16.23
C THR A 98 9.07 -12.69 15.83
N LEU A 99 8.54 -12.81 14.60
CA LEU A 99 7.97 -14.03 14.06
C LEU A 99 9.03 -15.15 14.06
N ARG A 100 10.28 -14.83 13.69
CA ARG A 100 11.40 -15.75 13.81
C ARG A 100 11.61 -16.17 15.27
N ARG A 101 11.71 -15.23 16.21
CA ARG A 101 11.87 -15.61 17.62
C ARG A 101 10.75 -16.55 18.03
N THR A 102 9.48 -16.20 17.81
CA THR A 102 8.36 -17.06 18.21
C THR A 102 8.32 -18.42 17.52
N LEU A 103 8.76 -18.53 16.26
CA LEU A 103 8.80 -19.80 15.54
C LEU A 103 10.04 -20.65 15.86
N PHE A 104 11.12 -20.03 16.37
CA PHE A 104 12.44 -20.68 16.53
C PHE A 104 13.04 -20.52 17.94
N THR A 105 12.30 -20.04 18.95
CA THR A 105 12.78 -20.03 20.35
C THR A 105 12.58 -21.38 21.04
N ASP A 106 11.74 -22.27 20.53
CA ASP A 106 11.64 -23.66 20.98
C ASP A 106 11.80 -24.66 19.81
N PRO A 107 12.93 -24.63 19.09
CA PRO A 107 13.19 -25.64 18.08
C PRO A 107 13.38 -27.01 18.74
N GLU A 108 13.78 -27.08 20.02
CA GLU A 108 13.95 -28.35 20.72
C GLU A 108 12.62 -29.05 21.08
N GLU A 109 11.49 -28.34 21.12
CA GLU A 109 10.19 -28.98 21.35
C GLU A 109 9.52 -29.43 20.04
N TYR A 110 9.71 -28.69 18.94
CA TYR A 110 9.18 -29.05 17.61
C TYR A 110 10.10 -29.93 16.75
N PHE A 111 11.42 -29.79 16.94
CA PHE A 111 12.48 -30.62 16.37
C PHE A 111 13.21 -31.40 17.47
N LYS A 112 12.50 -31.84 18.51
CA LYS A 112 12.90 -33.09 19.14
C LYS A 112 12.96 -34.09 17.99
N PRO A 113 14.13 -34.67 17.66
CA PRO A 113 14.18 -35.71 16.66
C PRO A 113 13.36 -36.85 17.25
N HIS A 114 12.09 -36.94 16.86
CA HIS A 114 11.63 -38.22 16.39
C HIS A 114 12.55 -38.52 15.21
N ALA A 115 13.70 -39.12 15.54
CA ALA A 115 14.57 -39.79 14.61
C ALA A 115 13.76 -40.97 14.08
N ASP A 116 12.74 -40.65 13.30
CA ASP A 116 12.07 -41.61 12.48
C ASP A 116 12.92 -41.63 11.20
N PRO A 117 13.75 -42.67 10.98
CA PRO A 117 14.59 -42.81 9.79
C PRO A 117 13.78 -42.75 8.47
N SER A 118 12.45 -42.75 8.58
CA SER A 118 11.47 -42.57 7.51
C SER A 118 11.61 -41.25 6.74
N LEU A 119 12.04 -40.12 7.33
CA LEU A 119 12.09 -38.84 6.61
C LEU A 119 13.30 -38.71 5.66
N VAL A 120 14.47 -39.19 6.09
CA VAL A 120 15.66 -39.27 5.22
C VAL A 120 15.46 -40.36 4.15
N GLY A 121 14.80 -41.47 4.51
CA GLY A 121 14.32 -42.48 3.57
C GLY A 121 13.33 -41.90 2.54
N PHE A 122 12.36 -41.11 2.99
CA PHE A 122 11.35 -40.48 2.14
C PHE A 122 11.98 -39.52 1.13
N TYR A 123 12.94 -38.69 1.53
CA TYR A 123 13.67 -37.83 0.60
C TYR A 123 14.49 -38.65 -0.42
N ARG A 124 15.15 -39.73 0.03
CA ARG A 124 15.94 -40.62 -0.83
C ARG A 124 15.06 -41.40 -1.83
N ASP A 125 13.91 -41.90 -1.39
CA ASP A 125 13.01 -42.72 -2.19
C ASP A 125 12.13 -41.85 -3.11
N SER A 126 11.73 -40.65 -2.66
CA SER A 126 11.13 -39.62 -3.53
C SER A 126 12.10 -39.22 -4.64
N TRP A 127 13.40 -39.10 -4.33
CA TRP A 127 14.43 -38.79 -5.33
C TRP A 127 14.60 -39.92 -6.36
N LYS A 128 14.53 -41.19 -5.92
CA LYS A 128 14.58 -42.34 -6.83
C LYS A 128 13.33 -42.44 -7.71
N GLN A 129 12.14 -42.20 -7.17
CA GLN A 129 10.90 -42.12 -7.96
C GLN A 129 10.94 -40.98 -8.97
N PHE A 130 11.59 -39.86 -8.63
CA PHE A 130 11.74 -38.71 -9.51
C PHE A 130 12.52 -39.03 -10.80
N HIS A 131 13.60 -39.81 -10.69
CA HIS A 131 14.41 -40.24 -11.85
C HIS A 131 13.73 -41.30 -12.72
N GLY A 132 12.67 -41.95 -12.23
CA GLY A 132 11.88 -42.92 -12.99
C GLY A 132 10.71 -42.32 -13.77
N LEU A 133 10.43 -41.02 -13.62
CA LEU A 133 9.31 -40.37 -14.30
C LEU A 133 9.65 -40.11 -15.79
N PRO A 134 8.70 -40.34 -16.71
CA PRO A 134 8.89 -39.99 -18.12
C PRO A 134 9.23 -38.51 -18.26
N THR A 135 10.19 -38.21 -19.14
CA THR A 135 10.85 -36.90 -19.30
C THR A 135 9.90 -35.70 -19.43
N GLY A 136 8.67 -35.91 -19.91
CA GLY A 136 7.62 -34.88 -19.97
C GLY A 136 7.06 -34.43 -18.61
N LEU A 137 6.91 -35.34 -17.64
CA LEU A 137 6.40 -35.01 -16.29
C LEU A 137 7.48 -34.41 -15.39
N ALA A 138 8.73 -34.83 -15.57
CA ALA A 138 9.88 -34.24 -14.88
C ALA A 138 10.00 -32.73 -15.14
N GLY A 139 9.72 -32.28 -16.36
CA GLY A 139 9.72 -30.85 -16.70
C GLY A 139 8.65 -30.04 -15.96
N ILE A 140 7.45 -30.60 -15.77
CA ILE A 140 6.35 -29.96 -15.01
C ILE A 140 6.71 -29.90 -13.53
N TYR A 141 7.25 -30.99 -12.97
CA TYR A 141 7.67 -31.05 -11.56
C TYR A 141 8.86 -30.12 -11.26
N ILE A 142 9.86 -30.04 -12.14
CA ILE A 142 10.98 -29.10 -12.03
C ILE A 142 10.45 -27.66 -12.13
N GLY A 143 9.57 -27.37 -13.10
CA GLY A 143 8.95 -26.05 -13.23
C GLY A 143 8.14 -25.62 -12.00
N LEU A 144 7.57 -26.59 -11.27
CA LEU A 144 6.78 -26.34 -10.06
C LEU A 144 7.64 -26.28 -8.79
N LEU A 145 8.68 -27.11 -8.65
CA LEU A 145 9.57 -27.14 -7.48
C LEU A 145 10.66 -26.08 -7.49
N PHE A 146 11.15 -25.69 -8.67
CA PHE A 146 12.19 -24.66 -8.82
C PHE A 146 11.83 -23.30 -8.17
N PRO A 147 10.61 -22.75 -8.33
CA PRO A 147 10.22 -21.55 -7.60
C PRO A 147 10.13 -21.76 -6.09
N PHE A 148 9.79 -22.96 -5.62
CA PHE A 148 9.84 -23.28 -4.18
C PHE A 148 11.28 -23.38 -3.67
N ALA A 149 12.20 -23.95 -4.44
CA ALA A 149 13.62 -23.99 -4.09
C ALA A 149 14.22 -22.58 -4.03
N ILE A 150 13.92 -21.71 -5.01
CA ILE A 150 14.32 -20.30 -5.00
C ILE A 150 13.70 -19.58 -3.79
N LEU A 151 12.42 -19.83 -3.49
CA LEU A 151 11.76 -19.25 -2.32
C LEU A 151 12.42 -19.71 -1.02
N ILE A 152 12.73 -21.00 -0.88
CA ILE A 152 13.44 -21.57 0.29
C ILE A 152 14.85 -21.00 0.41
N SER A 153 15.57 -20.83 -0.70
CA SER A 153 16.90 -20.20 -0.71
C SER A 153 16.83 -18.71 -0.38
N LEU A 154 15.82 -17.96 -0.87
CA LEU A 154 15.59 -16.56 -0.49
C LEU A 154 15.21 -16.43 0.98
N ILE A 155 14.40 -17.36 1.50
CA ILE A 155 14.11 -17.48 2.93
C ILE A 155 15.42 -17.77 3.68
N GLY A 156 16.24 -18.72 3.24
CA GLY A 156 17.53 -19.04 3.85
C GLY A 156 18.50 -17.85 3.89
N VAL A 157 18.64 -17.13 2.77
CA VAL A 157 19.46 -15.90 2.70
C VAL A 157 18.88 -14.81 3.60
N ALA A 158 17.56 -14.63 3.63
CA ALA A 158 16.90 -13.72 4.56
C ALA A 158 17.11 -14.15 6.03
N GLN A 159 17.15 -15.45 6.32
CA GLN A 159 17.43 -16.01 7.64
C GLN A 159 18.90 -15.82 8.08
N ILE A 160 19.84 -15.71 7.14
CA ILE A 160 21.26 -15.44 7.41
C ILE A 160 21.55 -13.93 7.51
N ALA A 161 20.87 -13.10 6.71
CA ALA A 161 21.04 -11.64 6.76
C ALA A 161 20.28 -10.99 7.94
N ALA A 162 19.12 -11.54 8.32
CA ALA A 162 18.31 -11.05 9.44
C ALA A 162 19.00 -11.02 10.83
N PRO A 163 19.86 -11.96 11.25
CA PRO A 163 20.49 -11.90 12.58
C PRO A 163 21.55 -10.80 12.69
N VAL A 164 22.16 -10.38 11.58
CA VAL A 164 23.15 -9.29 11.57
C VAL A 164 22.46 -7.92 11.63
N ALA A 165 21.32 -7.75 10.95
CA ALA A 165 20.59 -6.48 10.91
C ALA A 165 19.44 -6.38 11.94
N GLY A 166 18.89 -7.52 12.33
CA GLY A 166 17.67 -7.69 13.14
C GLY A 166 17.73 -7.18 14.57
N PRO A 167 18.85 -7.24 15.33
CA PRO A 167 18.90 -6.64 16.66
C PRO A 167 18.99 -5.10 16.61
N PHE A 168 19.51 -4.52 15.53
CA PHE A 168 19.66 -3.07 15.37
C PHE A 168 18.39 -2.39 14.84
N ALA A 169 17.53 -3.11 14.12
CA ALA A 169 16.27 -2.59 13.62
C ALA A 169 15.25 -2.18 14.71
N PRO A 170 14.96 -2.96 15.76
CA PRO A 170 14.10 -2.53 16.86
C PRO A 170 14.72 -1.38 17.63
N LEU A 171 16.05 -1.32 17.77
CA LEU A 171 16.74 -0.17 18.38
C LEU A 171 16.60 1.09 17.51
N GLY A 172 16.70 0.97 16.19
CA GLY A 172 16.42 2.06 15.25
C GLY A 172 14.95 2.51 15.28
N TYR A 173 14.01 1.55 15.34
CA TYR A 173 12.57 1.81 15.45
C TYR A 173 12.22 2.52 16.74
N ALA A 174 12.68 1.97 17.86
CA ALA A 174 12.51 2.51 19.18
C ALA A 174 13.19 3.87 19.29
N TYR A 175 14.38 4.09 18.72
CA TYR A 175 15.05 5.39 18.73
C TYR A 175 14.26 6.44 17.94
N VAL A 176 13.77 6.10 16.75
CA VAL A 176 12.96 7.01 15.91
C VAL A 176 11.62 7.32 16.57
N LEU A 177 10.92 6.32 17.11
CA LEU A 177 9.66 6.50 17.81
C LEU A 177 9.81 7.19 19.16
N ARG A 178 10.85 6.86 19.95
CA ARG A 178 11.11 7.49 21.26
C ARG A 178 11.45 8.96 21.09
N LYS A 179 12.23 9.32 20.07
CA LYS A 179 12.66 10.71 19.89
C LYS A 179 11.52 11.62 19.45
N ASN A 180 10.56 11.13 18.66
CA ASN A 180 9.41 11.93 18.18
C ASN A 180 8.20 11.07 17.73
N PRO A 181 7.45 10.46 18.67
CA PRO A 181 6.33 9.56 18.31
C PRO A 181 5.21 10.34 17.61
N ARG A 182 4.95 11.58 18.06
CA ARG A 182 3.98 12.49 17.46
C ARG A 182 4.31 12.82 15.99
N ALA A 183 5.59 12.94 15.64
CA ALA A 183 6.00 13.21 14.25
C ALA A 183 5.81 11.99 13.34
N ALA A 184 6.00 10.78 13.86
CA ALA A 184 5.77 9.54 13.12
C ALA A 184 4.27 9.29 12.90
N VAL A 185 3.47 9.42 13.96
CA VAL A 185 2.00 9.27 13.90
C VAL A 185 1.38 10.34 12.98
N SER A 186 1.79 11.60 13.10
CA SER A 186 1.30 12.66 12.21
C SER A 186 1.71 12.44 10.75
N ALA A 187 2.93 11.95 10.48
CA ALA A 187 3.34 11.60 9.12
C ALA A 187 2.51 10.45 8.55
N LEU A 188 2.23 9.41 9.34
CA LEU A 188 1.37 8.30 8.93
C LEU A 188 -0.07 8.77 8.68
N ALA A 189 -0.62 9.57 9.60
CA ALA A 189 -1.96 10.14 9.46
C ALA A 189 -2.05 11.04 8.22
N MET A 190 -1.07 11.91 7.98
CA MET A 190 -0.99 12.74 6.77
C MET A 190 -0.92 11.86 5.52
N HIS A 191 -0.04 10.86 5.50
CA HIS A 191 0.09 9.95 4.37
C HIS A 191 -1.23 9.23 4.07
N GLN A 192 -1.91 8.69 5.10
CA GLN A 192 -3.20 8.03 4.94
C GLN A 192 -4.29 9.01 4.47
N ARG A 193 -4.32 10.23 5.01
CA ARG A 193 -5.29 11.27 4.67
C ARG A 193 -5.16 11.73 3.22
N TYR A 194 -3.96 11.80 2.68
CA TYR A 194 -3.70 12.28 1.31
C TYR A 194 -3.43 11.16 0.29
N ARG A 195 -3.34 9.89 0.71
CA ARG A 195 -3.21 8.75 -0.21
C ARG A 195 -4.27 8.73 -1.32
N PRO A 196 -5.55 9.07 -1.09
CA PRO A 196 -6.53 9.17 -2.17
C PRO A 196 -6.13 10.10 -3.30
N LEU A 197 -5.39 11.19 -3.02
CA LEU A 197 -4.96 12.14 -4.05
C LEU A 197 -3.98 11.53 -5.05
N ALA A 198 -3.07 10.66 -4.56
CA ALA A 198 -2.17 9.93 -5.42
C ALA A 198 -2.92 8.95 -6.33
N ILE A 199 -3.99 8.35 -5.81
CA ILE A 199 -4.86 7.44 -6.59
C ILE A 199 -5.64 8.24 -7.65
N PHE A 200 -6.21 9.39 -7.29
CA PHE A 200 -6.92 10.29 -8.22
C PHE A 200 -5.98 10.77 -9.34
N ALA A 201 -4.78 11.26 -8.99
CA ALA A 201 -3.76 11.66 -9.96
C ALA A 201 -3.38 10.54 -10.92
N ALA A 202 -3.08 9.34 -10.40
CA ALA A 202 -2.74 8.18 -11.22
C ALA A 202 -3.88 7.74 -12.14
N SER A 203 -5.13 7.92 -11.72
CA SER A 203 -6.30 7.66 -12.55
C SER A 203 -6.42 8.65 -13.70
N ILE A 204 -6.24 9.96 -13.45
CA ILE A 204 -6.24 11.01 -14.49
C ILE A 204 -5.14 10.74 -15.53
N GLU A 205 -3.92 10.42 -15.09
CA GLU A 205 -2.84 10.02 -16.00
C GLU A 205 -3.19 8.77 -16.81
N SER A 206 -3.90 7.81 -16.21
CA SER A 206 -4.31 6.58 -16.90
C SER A 206 -5.38 6.85 -17.96
N CYS A 207 -6.32 7.77 -17.70
CA CYS A 207 -7.28 8.25 -18.71
C CYS A 207 -6.55 8.90 -19.89
N ALA A 208 -5.59 9.79 -19.63
CA ALA A 208 -4.80 10.43 -20.68
C ALA A 208 -3.97 9.42 -21.50
N ARG A 209 -3.34 8.44 -20.83
CA ARG A 209 -2.61 7.36 -21.52
C ARG A 209 -3.51 6.46 -22.35
N ALA A 210 -4.75 6.24 -21.93
CA ALA A 210 -5.73 5.48 -22.70
C ALA A 210 -6.23 6.26 -23.92
N ALA A 211 -6.41 7.58 -23.79
CA ALA A 211 -6.82 8.45 -24.88
C ALA A 211 -5.76 8.55 -25.99
N THR A 212 -4.47 8.58 -25.63
CA THR A 212 -3.37 8.66 -26.59
C THR A 212 -2.83 7.28 -27.05
N ALA A 213 -3.47 6.18 -26.64
CA ALA A 213 -2.98 4.85 -26.98
C ALA A 213 -3.29 4.50 -28.44
N SER A 214 -2.37 3.81 -29.12
CA SER A 214 -2.65 3.19 -30.42
C SER A 214 -3.75 2.14 -30.30
N THR A 215 -4.47 1.89 -31.38
CA THR A 215 -5.59 0.93 -31.44
C THR A 215 -5.23 -0.43 -30.84
N GLU A 216 -4.04 -0.96 -31.15
CA GLU A 216 -3.56 -2.25 -30.63
C GLU A 216 -3.34 -2.25 -29.11
N ARG A 217 -2.84 -1.15 -28.53
CA ARG A 217 -2.54 -1.05 -27.09
C ARG A 217 -3.72 -0.55 -26.27
N ARG A 218 -4.76 -0.02 -26.93
CA ARG A 218 -5.92 0.61 -26.29
C ARG A 218 -6.64 -0.32 -25.31
N PRO A 219 -6.93 -1.61 -25.62
CA PRO A 219 -7.62 -2.50 -24.67
C PRO A 219 -6.84 -2.70 -23.36
N ALA A 220 -5.52 -2.91 -23.45
CA ALA A 220 -4.67 -3.06 -22.27
C ALA A 220 -4.61 -1.79 -21.42
N ARG A 221 -4.60 -0.61 -22.06
CA ARG A 221 -4.62 0.69 -21.35
C ARG A 221 -5.96 0.98 -20.70
N LEU A 222 -7.08 0.65 -21.36
CA LEU A 222 -8.41 0.74 -20.78
C LEU A 222 -8.57 -0.17 -19.57
N LEU A 223 -8.05 -1.41 -19.62
CA LEU A 223 -8.03 -2.31 -18.47
C LEU A 223 -7.18 -1.77 -17.31
N ALA A 224 -6.03 -1.17 -17.60
CA ALA A 224 -5.21 -0.53 -16.58
C ALA A 224 -5.93 0.68 -15.96
N MET A 225 -6.63 1.47 -16.78
CA MET A 225 -7.43 2.60 -16.33
C MET A 225 -8.62 2.16 -15.46
N SER A 226 -9.39 1.15 -15.87
CA SER A 226 -10.51 0.62 -15.08
C SER A 226 -10.04 0.09 -13.71
N THR A 227 -8.88 -0.57 -13.70
CA THR A 227 -8.22 -1.00 -12.46
C THR A 227 -7.91 0.17 -11.52
N ARG A 228 -7.50 1.33 -12.06
CA ARG A 228 -7.25 2.56 -11.28
C ARG A 228 -8.55 3.22 -10.82
N LEU A 229 -9.60 3.25 -11.64
CA LEU A 229 -10.91 3.75 -11.24
C LEU A 229 -11.51 2.92 -10.11
N ASP A 230 -11.28 1.61 -10.12
CA ASP A 230 -11.63 0.73 -9.01
C ASP A 230 -10.91 1.11 -7.70
N GLU A 231 -9.66 1.58 -7.79
CA GLU A 231 -8.92 2.13 -6.63
C GLU A 231 -9.52 3.48 -6.19
N VAL A 232 -9.91 4.35 -7.13
CA VAL A 232 -10.63 5.60 -6.89
C VAL A 232 -11.93 5.33 -6.14
N ALA A 233 -12.75 4.40 -6.63
CA ALA A 233 -14.02 4.00 -6.03
C ALA A 233 -13.83 3.48 -4.60
N ARG A 234 -12.82 2.64 -4.36
CA ARG A 234 -12.44 2.18 -3.02
C ARG A 234 -11.99 3.34 -2.12
N ALA A 235 -11.21 4.29 -2.65
CA ALA A 235 -10.79 5.47 -1.91
C ALA A 235 -11.97 6.36 -1.53
N VAL A 236 -12.93 6.58 -2.44
CA VAL A 236 -14.17 7.34 -2.20
C VAL A 236 -15.02 6.67 -1.11
N ARG A 237 -15.25 5.36 -1.18
CA ARG A 237 -15.98 4.62 -0.12
C ARG A 237 -15.31 4.73 1.25
N ARG A 238 -13.98 4.80 1.29
CA ARG A 238 -13.18 4.93 2.52
C ARG A 238 -12.94 6.37 2.94
N ALA A 239 -13.33 7.37 2.15
CA ALA A 239 -13.06 8.79 2.39
C ALA A 239 -13.54 9.28 3.77
N HIS A 240 -14.71 8.82 4.20
CA HIS A 240 -15.25 9.14 5.54
C HIS A 240 -14.38 8.61 6.68
N ARG A 241 -13.66 7.49 6.48
CA ARG A 241 -12.75 6.91 7.47
C ARG A 241 -11.38 7.60 7.44
N THR A 242 -10.82 7.82 6.26
CA THR A 242 -9.47 8.38 6.10
C THR A 242 -9.37 9.83 6.57
N ARG A 243 -10.46 10.60 6.50
CA ARG A 243 -10.48 11.98 6.99
C ARG A 243 -10.63 12.09 8.51
N GLY A 244 -11.13 11.04 9.18
CA GLY A 244 -11.31 11.01 10.63
C GLY A 244 -12.36 11.99 11.19
N ALA A 245 -13.16 12.63 10.33
CA ALA A 245 -14.09 13.69 10.74
C ALA A 245 -15.39 13.16 11.36
N VAL A 246 -15.69 11.86 11.20
CA VAL A 246 -16.96 11.27 11.65
C VAL A 246 -16.69 10.09 12.59
N PRO A 247 -17.20 10.10 13.83
CA PRO A 247 -17.09 8.99 14.76
C PRO A 247 -17.66 7.68 14.20
N PHE A 248 -17.10 6.54 14.61
CA PHE A 248 -17.46 5.22 14.07
C PHE A 248 -18.96 4.88 14.18
N ARG A 249 -19.62 5.30 15.26
CA ARG A 249 -21.04 5.04 15.56
C ARG A 249 -21.99 6.18 15.15
N SER A 250 -21.52 7.23 14.48
CA SER A 250 -22.38 8.36 14.11
C SER A 250 -23.39 7.98 13.02
N HIS A 251 -24.66 8.41 13.18
CA HIS A 251 -25.70 8.26 12.16
C HIS A 251 -25.32 8.91 10.82
N ARG A 252 -24.60 10.04 10.87
CA ARG A 252 -24.08 10.75 9.68
C ARG A 252 -23.24 9.85 8.76
N ARG A 253 -22.64 8.79 9.30
CA ARG A 253 -21.89 7.81 8.53
C ARG A 253 -22.74 7.06 7.51
N ARG A 254 -24.03 6.79 7.81
CA ARG A 254 -24.94 6.11 6.87
C ARG A 254 -25.18 6.99 5.64
N ILE A 255 -25.41 8.29 5.86
CA ILE A 255 -25.58 9.30 4.81
C ILE A 255 -24.32 9.38 3.95
N LEU A 256 -23.12 9.50 4.56
CA LEU A 256 -21.86 9.54 3.81
C LEU A 256 -21.57 8.26 3.01
N LYS A 257 -21.95 7.10 3.54
CA LYS A 257 -21.82 5.83 2.80
C LYS A 257 -22.75 5.78 1.59
N ARG A 258 -24.00 6.25 1.74
CA ARG A 258 -24.96 6.34 0.62
C ARG A 258 -24.44 7.30 -0.44
N HIS A 259 -23.99 8.49 -0.06
CA HIS A 259 -23.36 9.47 -0.97
C HIS A 259 -22.16 8.88 -1.70
N ALA A 260 -21.24 8.23 -0.99
CA ALA A 260 -20.11 7.57 -1.60
C ALA A 260 -20.53 6.45 -2.59
N GLY A 261 -21.64 5.75 -2.30
CA GLY A 261 -22.24 4.78 -3.22
C GLY A 261 -22.75 5.42 -4.51
N LEU A 262 -23.41 6.58 -4.42
CA LEU A 262 -23.86 7.37 -5.58
C LEU A 262 -22.68 7.90 -6.40
N VAL A 263 -21.65 8.43 -5.76
CA VAL A 263 -20.43 8.90 -6.46
C VAL A 263 -19.74 7.76 -7.21
N VAL A 264 -19.72 6.55 -6.63
CA VAL A 264 -19.19 5.36 -7.32
C VAL A 264 -20.11 4.92 -8.46
N ALA A 265 -21.44 5.06 -8.33
CA ALA A 265 -22.36 4.83 -9.43
C ALA A 265 -22.08 5.80 -10.59
N ALA A 266 -21.87 7.08 -10.29
CA ALA A 266 -21.55 8.11 -11.28
C ALA A 266 -20.23 7.81 -12.00
N LEU A 267 -19.19 7.40 -11.27
CA LEU A 267 -17.91 6.96 -11.86
C LEU A 267 -18.10 5.78 -12.81
N ARG A 268 -18.91 4.78 -12.43
CA ARG A 268 -19.19 3.60 -13.28
C ARG A 268 -20.04 3.94 -14.50
N ALA A 269 -21.01 4.85 -14.34
CA ALA A 269 -21.82 5.33 -15.46
C ALA A 269 -20.96 6.11 -16.46
N ALA A 270 -20.03 6.95 -15.99
CA ALA A 270 -19.06 7.64 -16.83
C ALA A 270 -18.08 6.67 -17.51
N GLU A 271 -17.61 5.64 -16.80
CA GLU A 271 -16.78 4.57 -17.36
C GLU A 271 -17.51 3.77 -18.45
N GLY A 272 -18.78 3.42 -18.24
CA GLY A 272 -19.59 2.68 -19.22
C GLY A 272 -19.80 3.43 -20.55
N LYS A 273 -19.70 4.77 -20.55
CA LYS A 273 -19.77 5.58 -21.78
C LYS A 273 -18.53 5.44 -22.68
N ILE A 274 -17.45 4.82 -22.18
CA ILE A 274 -16.24 4.61 -22.97
C ILE A 274 -16.49 3.67 -24.15
N ASP A 275 -17.36 2.67 -23.98
CA ASP A 275 -17.64 1.70 -25.05
C ASP A 275 -18.43 2.34 -26.21
N SER A 276 -19.23 3.38 -25.93
CA SER A 276 -20.04 4.08 -26.93
C SER A 276 -19.37 5.33 -27.51
N ALA A 277 -18.63 6.10 -26.71
CA ALA A 277 -18.13 7.42 -27.10
C ALA A 277 -16.77 7.73 -26.43
N PRO A 278 -15.70 6.97 -26.73
CA PRO A 278 -14.47 7.00 -25.94
C PRO A 278 -13.70 8.32 -25.99
N GLU A 279 -13.81 9.07 -27.09
CA GLU A 279 -13.14 10.37 -27.26
C GLU A 279 -13.65 11.43 -26.29
N SER A 280 -14.96 11.44 -26.03
CA SER A 280 -15.60 12.34 -25.07
C SER A 280 -15.62 11.78 -23.64
N ALA A 281 -15.69 10.45 -23.49
CA ALA A 281 -15.84 9.80 -22.19
C ALA A 281 -14.57 9.91 -21.33
N LEU A 282 -13.37 9.76 -21.92
CA LEU A 282 -12.11 9.81 -21.16
C LEU A 282 -11.82 11.21 -20.56
N PRO A 283 -11.97 12.33 -21.30
CA PRO A 283 -11.88 13.67 -20.73
C PRO A 283 -12.92 13.91 -19.62
N ASN A 284 -14.19 13.57 -19.86
CA ASN A 284 -15.28 13.74 -18.89
C ASN A 284 -15.02 12.96 -17.60
N LEU A 285 -14.48 11.75 -17.71
CA LEU A 285 -14.12 10.92 -16.58
C LEU A 285 -12.94 11.50 -15.80
N ALA A 286 -11.90 12.00 -16.48
CA ALA A 286 -10.77 12.66 -15.83
C ALA A 286 -11.21 13.93 -15.08
N GLU A 287 -12.10 14.72 -15.69
CA GLU A 287 -12.73 15.89 -15.06
C GLU A 287 -13.55 15.50 -13.83
N LEU A 288 -14.36 14.44 -13.92
CA LEU A 288 -15.13 13.93 -12.78
C LEU A 288 -14.23 13.52 -11.62
N VAL A 289 -13.13 12.80 -11.89
CA VAL A 289 -12.13 12.42 -10.88
C VAL A 289 -11.44 13.65 -10.29
N LEU A 290 -11.13 14.67 -11.10
CA LEU A 290 -10.56 15.92 -10.64
C LEU A 290 -11.51 16.65 -9.68
N ARG A 291 -12.79 16.84 -10.05
CA ARG A 291 -13.82 17.46 -9.19
C ARG A 291 -13.96 16.73 -7.85
N ILE A 292 -14.04 15.39 -7.88
CA ILE A 292 -14.07 14.56 -6.66
C ILE A 292 -12.83 14.81 -5.79
N SER A 293 -11.65 14.91 -6.40
CA SER A 293 -10.41 15.15 -5.68
C SER A 293 -10.37 16.52 -4.99
N GLU A 294 -10.87 17.56 -5.64
CA GLU A 294 -10.91 18.91 -5.10
C GLU A 294 -11.91 19.02 -3.94
N ASN A 295 -13.09 18.44 -4.12
CA ASN A 295 -14.10 18.33 -3.06
C ASN A 295 -13.57 17.52 -1.86
N TYR A 296 -12.83 16.44 -2.11
CA TYR A 296 -12.17 15.66 -1.06
C TYR A 296 -11.14 16.49 -0.27
N ILE A 297 -10.33 17.31 -0.95
CA ILE A 297 -9.33 18.17 -0.30
C ILE A 297 -10.01 19.25 0.53
N GLY A 298 -11.06 19.87 0.00
CA GLY A 298 -11.92 20.84 0.69
C GLY A 298 -12.64 20.26 1.90
N GLY A 299 -12.62 18.93 2.08
CA GLY A 299 -13.28 18.27 3.20
C GLY A 299 -14.79 18.08 3.00
N ARG A 300 -15.30 18.31 1.79
CA ARG A 300 -16.70 18.11 1.38
C ARG A 300 -17.01 16.62 1.16
N ILE A 301 -16.80 15.79 2.19
CA ILE A 301 -16.96 14.32 2.06
C ILE A 301 -18.41 13.91 1.81
N GLY A 302 -19.38 14.71 2.28
CA GLY A 302 -20.81 14.53 2.01
C GLY A 302 -21.29 15.13 0.69
N GLN A 303 -20.41 15.82 -0.04
CA GLN A 303 -20.71 16.49 -1.31
C GLN A 303 -19.46 16.39 -2.21
N LEU A 304 -19.01 15.15 -2.44
CA LEU A 304 -17.89 14.88 -3.35
C LEU A 304 -18.24 15.19 -4.81
N LEU A 305 -19.52 15.11 -5.14
CA LEU A 305 -20.16 15.55 -6.38
C LEU A 305 -21.43 16.28 -5.99
N ASP A 306 -21.90 17.14 -6.89
CA ASP A 306 -23.14 17.89 -6.69
C ASP A 306 -24.35 16.99 -6.92
N ASP A 307 -25.46 17.28 -6.22
CA ASP A 307 -26.64 16.42 -6.26
C ASP A 307 -27.22 16.28 -7.68
N ALA A 308 -27.07 17.30 -8.52
CA ALA A 308 -27.46 17.27 -9.94
C ALA A 308 -26.75 16.16 -10.73
N ASP A 309 -25.46 15.93 -10.46
CA ASP A 309 -24.67 14.86 -11.11
C ASP A 309 -25.05 13.46 -10.59
N LEU A 310 -25.82 13.38 -9.49
CA LEU A 310 -26.20 12.14 -8.82
C LEU A 310 -27.68 11.77 -9.04
N GLN A 311 -28.47 12.64 -9.70
CA GLN A 311 -29.89 12.39 -9.96
C GLN A 311 -30.07 11.16 -10.86
N GLY A 312 -31.02 10.30 -10.49
CA GLY A 312 -31.34 9.08 -11.25
C GLY A 312 -30.36 7.91 -11.05
N LEU A 313 -29.31 8.06 -10.24
CA LEU A 313 -28.36 6.98 -9.96
C LEU A 313 -28.75 6.19 -8.70
N GLU A 314 -28.57 4.87 -8.76
CA GLU A 314 -28.73 4.02 -7.59
C GLU A 314 -27.41 3.87 -6.81
N PRO A 315 -27.45 3.96 -5.46
CA PRO A 315 -26.24 3.87 -4.65
C PRO A 315 -25.64 2.46 -4.70
N VAL A 316 -24.39 2.35 -5.15
CA VAL A 316 -23.68 1.07 -5.19
C VAL A 316 -23.35 0.60 -3.77
N ALA A 317 -23.98 -0.50 -3.34
CA ALA A 317 -23.71 -1.13 -2.06
C ALA A 317 -22.29 -1.72 -1.99
N ASP A 318 -21.59 -1.45 -0.88
CA ASP A 318 -20.29 -2.05 -0.60
C ASP A 318 -20.45 -3.47 -0.06
N ARG A 319 -20.40 -4.47 -0.95
CA ARG A 319 -20.47 -5.89 -0.60
C ARG A 319 -19.10 -6.50 -0.25
N GLU A 320 -18.01 -5.72 -0.26
CA GLU A 320 -16.66 -6.20 0.05
C GLU A 320 -16.57 -6.81 1.47
N PRO A 321 -17.13 -6.20 2.54
CA PRO A 321 -17.09 -6.79 3.88
C PRO A 321 -17.89 -8.10 3.96
N LEU A 322 -19.04 -8.16 3.29
CA LEU A 322 -19.87 -9.36 3.24
C LEU A 322 -19.14 -10.49 2.53
N ARG A 323 -18.42 -10.21 1.44
CA ARG A 323 -17.58 -11.18 0.74
C ARG A 323 -16.42 -11.67 1.60
N ILE A 324 -15.79 -10.80 2.39
CA ILE A 324 -14.73 -11.20 3.33
C ILE A 324 -15.29 -12.13 4.41
N ILE A 325 -16.44 -11.77 5.01
CA ILE A 325 -17.10 -12.62 6.01
C ILE A 325 -17.50 -13.96 5.40
N ALA A 326 -18.14 -13.96 4.23
CA ALA A 326 -18.49 -15.19 3.51
C ALA A 326 -17.25 -16.04 3.21
N ALA A 327 -16.13 -15.43 2.79
CA ALA A 327 -14.90 -16.16 2.51
C ALA A 327 -14.31 -16.77 3.78
N ALA A 328 -14.29 -16.02 4.89
CA ALA A 328 -13.86 -16.55 6.18
C ALA A 328 -14.76 -17.72 6.63
N CYS A 329 -16.08 -17.61 6.46
CA CYS A 329 -17.04 -18.66 6.79
C CYS A 329 -16.85 -19.91 5.91
N ILE A 330 -16.66 -19.76 4.59
CA ILE A 330 -16.43 -20.91 3.71
C ILE A 330 -15.10 -21.59 4.03
N CYS A 331 -14.01 -20.83 4.18
CA CYS A 331 -12.72 -21.40 4.54
C CYS A 331 -12.74 -22.09 5.90
N GLY A 332 -13.32 -21.45 6.92
CA GLY A 332 -13.46 -22.03 8.26
C GLY A 332 -14.38 -23.25 8.28
N GLY A 333 -15.53 -23.17 7.62
CA GLY A 333 -16.49 -24.28 7.50
C GLY A 333 -15.91 -25.47 6.75
N THR A 334 -15.09 -25.23 5.72
CA THR A 334 -14.39 -26.29 4.98
C THR A 334 -13.36 -27.00 5.87
N ALA A 335 -12.58 -26.25 6.66
CA ALA A 335 -11.62 -26.83 7.59
C ALA A 335 -12.29 -27.70 8.67
N VAL A 336 -13.38 -27.19 9.26
CA VAL A 336 -14.15 -27.93 10.27
C VAL A 336 -14.82 -29.16 9.64
N GLY A 337 -15.45 -29.03 8.47
CA GLY A 337 -16.07 -30.14 7.76
C GLY A 337 -15.10 -31.27 7.44
N ILE A 338 -13.89 -30.94 6.98
CA ILE A 338 -12.85 -31.92 6.68
C ILE A 338 -12.33 -32.60 7.95
N SER A 339 -12.25 -31.91 9.09
CA SER A 339 -11.80 -32.52 10.34
C SER A 339 -12.69 -33.66 10.84
N PHE A 340 -13.97 -33.69 10.46
CA PHE A 340 -14.90 -34.78 10.81
C PHE A 340 -14.80 -35.99 9.87
N THR A 341 -14.00 -35.91 8.81
CA THR A 341 -13.78 -37.05 7.91
C THR A 341 -12.70 -37.98 8.47
N ALA A 342 -12.90 -39.29 8.35
CA ALA A 342 -11.93 -40.32 8.75
C ALA A 342 -10.76 -40.48 7.75
N LEU A 343 -10.33 -39.37 7.14
CA LEU A 343 -9.21 -39.34 6.22
C LEU A 343 -7.87 -39.26 6.98
N PRO A 344 -6.76 -39.74 6.40
CA PRO A 344 -5.42 -39.47 6.90
C PRO A 344 -5.15 -37.96 6.98
N ASP A 345 -4.36 -37.53 7.96
CA ASP A 345 -4.11 -36.10 8.23
C ASP A 345 -3.38 -35.39 7.08
N GLU A 346 -2.60 -36.14 6.33
CA GLU A 346 -1.96 -35.70 5.09
C GLU A 346 -3.02 -35.27 4.05
N ALA A 347 -4.03 -36.12 3.80
CA ALA A 347 -5.10 -35.85 2.85
C ALA A 347 -6.00 -34.67 3.30
N LYS A 348 -6.25 -34.55 4.62
CA LYS A 348 -7.01 -33.42 5.18
C LYS A 348 -6.36 -32.08 4.84
N THR A 349 -5.03 -31.99 4.96
CA THR A 349 -4.29 -30.76 4.67
C THR A 349 -4.47 -30.31 3.21
N TYR A 350 -4.35 -31.24 2.26
CA TYR A 350 -4.56 -30.94 0.84
C TYR A 350 -6.00 -30.53 0.54
N LEU A 351 -6.98 -31.23 1.12
CA LEU A 351 -8.40 -30.91 0.92
C LEU A 351 -8.78 -29.55 1.49
N ILE A 352 -8.22 -29.14 2.64
CA ILE A 352 -8.44 -27.81 3.21
C ILE A 352 -7.89 -26.75 2.27
N GLY A 353 -6.69 -26.96 1.72
CA GLY A 353 -6.07 -26.05 0.76
C GLY A 353 -6.91 -25.90 -0.51
N VAL A 354 -7.30 -27.01 -1.13
CA VAL A 354 -8.11 -27.03 -2.35
C VAL A 354 -9.49 -26.42 -2.11
N GLY A 355 -10.17 -26.80 -1.03
CA GLY A 355 -11.49 -26.27 -0.69
C GLY A 355 -11.46 -24.77 -0.38
N GLY A 356 -10.41 -24.29 0.28
CA GLY A 356 -10.18 -22.85 0.48
C GLY A 356 -10.01 -22.11 -0.86
N VAL A 357 -9.20 -22.64 -1.77
CA VAL A 357 -8.99 -22.06 -3.12
C VAL A 357 -10.30 -22.01 -3.91
N ILE A 358 -11.09 -23.09 -3.91
CA ILE A 358 -12.39 -23.15 -4.60
C ILE A 358 -13.37 -22.15 -3.99
N GLY A 359 -13.49 -22.12 -2.66
CA GLY A 359 -14.37 -21.19 -1.95
C GLY A 359 -14.03 -19.72 -2.25
N LEU A 360 -12.75 -19.36 -2.25
CA LEU A 360 -12.28 -18.03 -2.63
C LEU A 360 -12.57 -17.72 -4.10
N THR A 361 -12.39 -18.71 -4.98
CA THR A 361 -12.65 -18.55 -6.42
C THR A 361 -14.12 -18.31 -6.70
N ILE A 362 -15.03 -18.98 -5.99
CA ILE A 362 -16.47 -18.77 -6.12
C ILE A 362 -16.86 -17.36 -5.63
N ILE A 363 -16.34 -16.93 -4.47
CA ILE A 363 -16.74 -15.64 -3.87
C ILE A 363 -16.15 -14.44 -4.64
N TYR A 364 -14.88 -14.52 -5.03
CA TYR A 364 -14.17 -13.42 -5.66
C TYR A 364 -14.19 -13.49 -7.20
N GLY A 365 -14.58 -14.63 -7.78
CA GLY A 365 -14.60 -14.85 -9.22
C GLY A 365 -13.25 -14.56 -9.86
N ARG A 366 -13.25 -13.81 -10.97
CA ARG A 366 -12.03 -13.33 -11.65
C ARG A 366 -11.09 -12.51 -10.76
N ASN A 367 -11.56 -11.99 -9.61
CA ASN A 367 -10.72 -11.28 -8.65
C ASN A 367 -10.05 -12.19 -7.61
N ALA A 368 -10.14 -13.51 -7.72
CA ALA A 368 -9.53 -14.45 -6.78
C ALA A 368 -8.02 -14.21 -6.57
N ARG A 369 -7.29 -13.75 -7.60
CA ARG A 369 -5.87 -13.36 -7.48
C ARG A 369 -5.64 -12.29 -6.40
N ARG A 370 -6.53 -11.28 -6.28
CA ARG A 370 -6.43 -10.28 -5.21
C ARG A 370 -6.70 -10.89 -3.83
N ALA A 371 -7.58 -11.87 -3.74
CA ALA A 371 -7.84 -12.55 -2.47
C ALA A 371 -6.62 -13.38 -2.04
N PHE A 372 -5.93 -14.02 -2.99
CA PHE A 372 -4.64 -14.68 -2.74
C PHE A 372 -3.55 -13.70 -2.31
N ASP A 373 -3.48 -12.50 -2.89
CA ASP A 373 -2.51 -11.49 -2.44
C ASP A 373 -2.78 -11.06 -0.98
N ILE A 374 -4.05 -10.88 -0.60
CA ILE A 374 -4.42 -10.56 0.78
C ILE A 374 -4.09 -11.71 1.72
N LEU A 375 -4.38 -12.95 1.32
CA LEU A 375 -4.04 -14.13 2.11
C LEU A 375 -2.53 -14.33 2.20
N ALA A 376 -1.76 -14.08 1.13
CA ALA A 376 -0.31 -14.10 1.15
C ALA A 376 0.24 -13.02 2.09
N THR A 377 -0.36 -11.83 2.08
CA THR A 377 0.00 -10.75 3.01
C THR A 377 -0.33 -11.13 4.46
N LEU A 378 -1.44 -11.82 4.72
CA LEU A 378 -1.81 -12.31 6.05
C LEU A 378 -0.97 -13.51 6.50
N ARG A 379 -0.51 -14.33 5.55
CA ARG A 379 0.35 -15.49 5.78
C ARG A 379 1.84 -15.11 5.95
N GLY A 380 2.19 -13.84 5.75
CA GLY A 380 3.50 -13.28 6.05
C GLY A 380 4.54 -13.38 4.94
N ASN A 381 4.12 -13.46 3.67
CA ASN A 381 5.02 -13.45 2.50
C ASN A 381 5.40 -12.04 2.02
#